data_AF-A0A1K1LQK8-F1
#
_entry.id   AF-A0A1K1LQK8-F1
#
_cell.length_a   1.000
_cell.length_b   1.000
_cell.length_c   1.000
_cell.angle_alpha   90.00
_cell.angle_beta   90.00
_cell.angle_gamma   90.00
#
_symmetry.space_group_name_H-M   'P 1'
#
loop_
_entity.id
_entity.type
_entity.pdbx_description
1 polymer ?
#
loop_
_entity_poly.entity_id
_entity_poly.type
_entity_poly.pdbx_seq_one_letter_code
_entity_poly.pdbx_strand_id
1 'polypeptide(L)' 'MRKHCLCMLFIIVCFLLGQSTLAIGAAVIPGDARSEEYLPLLAGKRVALFCNHTAKIGEEHLLDLLLKDGQQVTAI' A
#
# COMPACT_ATOMS: atom_id res chain seq x y z
N MET A 1 27.58 22.40 -39.38
CA MET A 1 27.01 21.05 -39.11
C MET A 1 27.43 20.46 -37.76
N ARG A 2 28.74 20.35 -37.41
CA ARG A 2 29.20 19.77 -36.12
C ARG A 2 28.69 20.50 -34.86
N LYS A 3 28.59 21.84 -34.88
CA LYS A 3 28.14 22.67 -33.75
C LYS A 3 26.66 22.45 -33.40
N HIS A 4 25.80 22.33 -34.42
CA HIS A 4 24.38 22.02 -34.23
C HIS A 4 24.16 20.61 -33.69
N CYS A 5 24.99 19.64 -34.10
CA CYS A 5 24.96 18.28 -33.57
C CYS A 5 25.29 18.24 -32.06
N LEU A 6 26.28 19.04 -31.63
CA LEU A 6 26.66 19.13 -30.21
C LEU A 6 25.57 19.80 -29.36
N CYS A 7 24.96 20.88 -29.86
CA CYS A 7 23.81 21.51 -29.19
C CYS A 7 22.61 20.56 -29.10
N MET A 8 22.35 19.78 -30.15
CA MET A 8 21.24 18.81 -30.13
C MET A 8 21.49 17.69 -29.12
N LEU A 9 22.72 17.17 -29.04
CA LEU A 9 23.12 16.17 -28.06
C LEU A 9 22.97 16.69 -26.62
N PHE A 10 23.35 17.94 -26.37
CA PHE A 10 23.20 18.58 -25.07
C PHE A 10 21.73 18.68 -24.64
N ILE A 11 20.84 19.10 -25.56
CA ILE A 11 19.40 19.19 -25.28
C ILE A 11 18.80 17.81 -24.97
N ILE A 12 19.22 16.76 -25.69
CA ILE A 12 18.76 15.38 -25.45
C ILE A 12 19.20 14.89 -24.06
N VAL A 13 20.45 15.16 -23.67
CA VAL A 13 20.96 14.79 -22.34
C VAL A 13 20.19 15.55 -21.25
N CYS A 14 19.94 16.85 -21.41
CA CYS A 14 19.13 17.62 -20.47
C CYS A 14 17.69 17.09 -20.34
N PHE A 15 17.08 16.65 -21.45
CA PHE A 15 15.73 16.10 -21.44
C PHE A 15 15.65 14.71 -20.77
N LEU A 16 16.69 13.88 -20.93
CA LEU A 16 16.78 12.57 -20.28
C LEU A 16 17.01 12.70 -18.76
N LEU A 17 17.80 13.69 -18.33
CA LEU A 17 18.07 13.95 -16.92
C LEU A 17 16.91 14.67 -16.19
N GLY A 18 16.02 15.34 -16.95
CA GLY A 18 14.90 16.11 -16.41
C GLY A 18 13.60 15.33 -16.14
N GLN A 19 13.61 14.00 -16.31
CA GLN A 19 12.44 13.16 -16.02
C GLN A 19 12.27 13.03 -14.50
N SER A 20 11.65 14.03 -13.86
CA SER A 20 11.15 13.88 -12.49
C SER A 20 10.06 12.81 -12.50
N THR A 21 10.22 11.76 -11.69
CA THR A 21 9.15 10.79 -11.47
C THR A 21 7.96 11.55 -10.89
N LEU A 22 6.89 11.69 -11.69
CA LEU A 22 5.61 12.16 -11.19
C LEU A 22 5.25 11.23 -10.03
N ALA A 23 5.29 11.75 -8.81
CA ALA A 23 4.87 11.01 -7.63
C ALA A 23 3.38 10.76 -7.77
N ILE A 24 3.03 9.61 -8.34
CA ILE A 24 1.69 9.06 -8.29
C ILE A 24 1.34 9.05 -6.79
N GLY A 25 0.30 9.81 -6.41
CA GLY A 25 -0.03 10.03 -5.00
C GLY A 25 -0.01 8.72 -4.23
N ALA A 26 0.60 8.73 -3.04
CA ALA A 26 0.74 7.53 -2.23
C ALA A 26 -0.62 6.85 -2.07
N ALA A 27 -0.66 5.54 -2.33
CA ALA A 27 -1.88 4.77 -2.16
C ALA A 27 -2.40 4.92 -0.72
N VAL A 28 -3.71 5.08 -0.57
CA VAL A 28 -4.34 5.13 0.75
C VAL A 28 -4.17 3.77 1.41
N ILE A 29 -3.62 3.75 2.63
CA ILE A 29 -3.54 2.55 3.45
C ILE A 29 -4.83 2.48 4.29
N PRO A 30 -5.71 1.50 4.05
CA PRO A 30 -6.95 1.35 4.81
C PRO A 30 -6.66 0.91 6.26
N GLY A 31 -7.64 1.09 7.15
CA GLY A 31 -7.45 0.84 8.58
C GLY A 31 -7.17 -0.62 8.93
N ASP A 32 -7.76 -1.56 8.20
CA ASP A 32 -7.53 -2.99 8.34
C ASP A 32 -6.10 -3.41 7.92
N ALA A 33 -5.47 -2.70 6.99
CA ALA A 33 -4.07 -2.93 6.64
C ALA A 33 -3.05 -2.43 7.69
N ARG A 34 -3.49 -1.74 8.75
CA ARG A 34 -2.64 -1.16 9.82
C ARG A 34 -2.61 -2.06 11.06
N SER A 35 -2.26 -3.32 10.87
CA SER A 35 -2.30 -4.38 11.89
C SER A 35 -1.58 -4.01 13.20
N GLU A 36 -0.42 -3.35 13.11
CA GLU A 36 0.37 -2.90 14.25
C GLU A 36 -0.40 -1.95 15.20
N GLU A 37 -1.39 -1.22 14.68
CA GLU A 37 -2.15 -0.25 15.47
C GLU A 37 -3.31 -0.88 16.23
N TYR A 38 -3.93 -1.93 15.69
CA TYR A 38 -5.16 -2.49 16.27
C TYR A 38 -5.00 -3.90 16.85
N LEU A 39 -4.09 -4.75 16.35
CA LEU A 39 -3.95 -6.12 16.88
C LEU A 39 -3.60 -6.14 18.38
N PRO A 40 -2.71 -5.28 18.90
CA PRO A 40 -2.46 -5.20 20.35
C PRO A 40 -3.71 -4.83 21.16
N LEU A 41 -4.63 -4.07 20.56
CA LEU A 41 -5.87 -3.64 21.21
C LEU A 41 -6.90 -4.78 21.28
N LEU A 42 -6.81 -5.78 20.40
CA LEU A 42 -7.70 -6.95 20.38
C LEU A 42 -7.22 -8.08 21.29
N ALA A 43 -5.95 -8.08 21.68
CA ALA A 43 -5.34 -9.13 22.50
C ALA A 43 -6.15 -9.43 23.77
N GLY A 44 -6.49 -10.70 23.98
CA GLY A 44 -7.27 -11.17 25.12
C GLY A 44 -8.75 -10.78 25.12
N LYS A 45 -9.25 -10.11 24.07
CA LYS A 45 -10.67 -9.75 23.94
C LYS A 45 -11.39 -10.74 23.04
N ARG A 46 -12.67 -10.97 23.33
CA ARG A 46 -13.59 -11.63 22.40
C ARG A 46 -14.10 -10.60 21.42
N VAL A 47 -13.83 -10.80 20.13
CA VAL A 47 -14.12 -9.84 19.07
C VAL A 47 -15.32 -10.34 18.27
N ALA A 48 -16.26 -9.43 17.96
CA ALA A 48 -17.25 -9.65 16.91
C ALA A 48 -16.82 -8.87 15.67
N LEU A 49 -16.81 -9.50 14.51
CA LEU A 49 -16.30 -8.92 13.27
C LEU A 49 -17.43 -8.62 12.29
N PHE A 50 -17.93 -7.39 12.32
CA PHE A 50 -18.88 -6.95 11.30
C PHE A 50 -18.15 -6.68 9.98
N CYS A 51 -18.32 -7.56 9.00
CA CYS A 51 -17.66 -7.46 7.70
C CYS A 51 -18.46 -8.12 6.57
N ASN A 52 -17.95 -8.02 5.35
CA ASN A 52 -18.47 -8.73 4.19
C ASN A 52 -17.32 -9.16 3.27
N HIS A 53 -17.66 -9.69 2.09
CA HIS A 53 -16.71 -10.21 1.11
C HIS A 53 -15.59 -9.24 0.65
N THR A 54 -15.72 -7.91 0.87
CA THR A 54 -14.71 -6.93 0.48
C THR A 54 -13.64 -6.70 1.55
N ALA A 55 -13.81 -7.23 2.76
CA ALA A 55 -12.86 -7.08 3.86
C ALA A 55 -11.62 -7.96 3.61
N LYS A 56 -10.78 -7.54 2.66
CA LYS A 56 -9.59 -8.26 2.23
C LYS A 56 -8.36 -7.36 2.27
N ILE A 57 -7.24 -7.95 2.69
CA ILE A 57 -5.91 -7.35 2.61
C ILE A 57 -5.12 -8.19 1.60
N GLY A 58 -4.93 -7.63 0.40
CA GLY A 58 -4.49 -8.42 -0.75
C GLY A 58 -5.54 -9.45 -1.13
N GLU A 59 -5.15 -10.73 -1.21
CA GLU A 59 -6.06 -11.83 -1.58
C GLU A 59 -6.71 -12.50 -0.36
N GLU A 60 -6.31 -12.15 0.86
CA GLU A 60 -6.75 -12.81 2.09
C GLU A 60 -7.86 -12.03 2.78
N HIS A 61 -8.89 -12.74 3.28
CA HIS A 61 -9.97 -12.13 4.04
C HIS A 61 -9.51 -11.76 5.46
N LEU A 62 -9.96 -10.62 5.98
CA LEU A 62 -9.56 -10.10 7.28
C LEU A 62 -9.81 -11.09 8.42
N LEU A 63 -10.92 -11.83 8.37
CA LEU A 63 -11.22 -12.89 9.34
C LEU A 63 -10.08 -13.92 9.44
N ASP A 64 -9.55 -14.37 8.30
CA ASP A 64 -8.51 -15.40 8.28
C ASP A 64 -7.20 -14.86 8.89
N LEU A 65 -6.86 -13.61 8.60
CA LEU A 65 -5.71 -12.93 9.18
C LEU A 65 -5.84 -12.79 10.70
N LEU A 66 -7.01 -12.38 11.20
CA LEU A 66 -7.26 -12.27 12.65
C LEU A 66 -7.14 -13.63 13.35
N LEU A 67 -7.66 -14.70 12.75
CA LEU A 67 -7.56 -16.06 13.31
C LEU A 67 -6.13 -16.59 13.28
N LYS A 68 -5.38 -16.36 12.20
CA LYS A 68 -3.95 -16.72 12.08
C LYS A 68 -3.08 -16.00 13.12
N ASP A 69 -3.39 -14.76 13.42
CA ASP A 69 -2.73 -13.97 14.47
C ASP A 69 -3.11 -14.42 15.89
N GLY A 70 -4.10 -15.31 16.03
CA GLY A 70 -4.55 -15.83 17.32
C GLY A 70 -5.56 -14.95 18.04
N GLN A 71 -6.18 -14.00 17.34
CA GLN A 71 -7.25 -13.18 17.89
C GLN A 71 -8.53 -14.01 18.08
N GLN A 72 -9.24 -13.76 19.18
CA GLN A 72 -10.46 -14.52 19.53
C GLN A 72 -11.70 -13.92 18.88
N VAL A 73 -11.90 -14.20 17.59
CA VAL A 73 -13.14 -13.84 16.89
C VAL A 73 -14.25 -14.82 17.28
N THR A 74 -15.38 -14.30 17.76
CA THR A 74 -16.47 -15.11 18.36
C THR A 74 -17.82 -14.94 17.65
N ALA A 75 -17.97 -13.93 16.81
CA ALA A 75 -19.13 -13.67 15.99
C ALA A 75 -18.72 -12.88 14.73
N ILE A 76 -19.54 -12.95 13.68
CA ILE A 76 -19.38 -12.24 12.41
C ILE A 76 -20.72 -11.58 12.07
#